data_AF-S4PWQ8-F1
#
_entry.id   AF-S4PWQ8-F1
#
_cell.length_a   1.000
_cell.length_b   1.000
_cell.length_c   1.000
_cell.angle_alpha   90.00
_cell.angle_beta   90.00
_cell.angle_gamma   90.00
#
_symmetry.space_group_name_H-M   'P 1'
#
loop_
_entity.id
_entity.type
_entity.pdbx_description
1 polymer ?
#
loop_
_entity_poly.entity_id
_entity_poly.type
_entity_poly.pdbx_seq_one_letter_code
_entity_poly.pdbx_strand_id
1 'polypeptide(L)'
;MAKAALEAMNELDLFGARGGPSSVIHVLADEAQKCQAVLQSMLPRESNSKELDSGLLSIISYPAFAVDDPQLITKTRETIVNKLQGKYGCKRFLRDGHKTPREDPNRLYYEPWELRMFENIECEWPLFFCYLILDYCFQGDKNNV
;
A
#
# COMPACT_ATOMS: atom_id res chain seq x y z
N MET A 1 -4.17 -5.31 2.11
CA MET A 1 -5.43 -5.50 1.36
C MET A 1 -6.22 -6.69 1.88
N ALA A 2 -5.65 -7.91 1.92
CA ALA A 2 -6.40 -9.11 2.35
C ALA A 2 -7.08 -8.97 3.72
N LYS A 3 -6.38 -8.46 4.75
CA LYS A 3 -6.98 -8.18 6.07
C LYS A 3 -8.27 -7.36 5.97
N ALA A 4 -8.19 -6.18 5.37
CA ALA A 4 -9.33 -5.29 5.21
C ALA A 4 -10.49 -5.93 4.42
N ALA A 5 -10.19 -6.72 3.38
CA ALA A 5 -11.21 -7.45 2.64
C ALA A 5 -11.89 -8.53 3.49
N LEU A 6 -11.12 -9.28 4.28
CA LEU A 6 -11.63 -10.28 5.21
C LEU A 6 -12.54 -9.64 6.27
N GLU A 7 -12.14 -8.50 6.81
CA GLU A 7 -12.94 -7.74 7.78
C GLU A 7 -14.21 -7.16 7.16
N ALA A 8 -14.12 -6.59 5.95
CA ALA A 8 -15.27 -6.01 5.25
C ALA A 8 -16.28 -7.07 4.76
N MET A 9 -15.81 -8.29 4.46
CA MET A 9 -16.67 -9.39 4.01
C MET A 9 -17.36 -10.11 5.16
N ASN A 10 -16.82 -10.02 6.38
CA ASN A 10 -17.42 -10.70 7.52
C ASN A 10 -18.82 -10.14 7.81
N GLU A 11 -19.80 -11.02 7.94
CA GLU A 11 -21.22 -10.69 8.15
C GLU A 11 -21.89 -9.94 6.98
N LEU A 12 -21.28 -9.96 5.79
CA LEU A 12 -21.87 -9.39 4.59
C LEU A 12 -22.97 -10.32 4.03
N ASP A 13 -24.22 -9.84 3.99
CA ASP A 13 -25.32 -10.52 3.29
C ASP A 13 -25.34 -10.15 1.80
N LEU A 14 -25.10 -11.15 0.95
CA LEU A 14 -25.05 -10.99 -0.50
C LEU A 14 -26.37 -10.55 -1.15
N PHE A 15 -27.51 -10.80 -0.50
CA PHE A 15 -28.84 -10.43 -1.03
C PHE A 15 -29.59 -9.41 -0.16
N GLY A 16 -28.93 -8.88 0.88
CA GLY A 16 -29.48 -7.87 1.78
C GLY A 16 -30.87 -8.25 2.31
N ALA A 17 -31.87 -7.39 2.09
CA ALA A 17 -33.23 -7.62 2.58
C ALA A 17 -33.93 -8.89 2.03
N ARG A 18 -33.39 -9.53 0.99
CA ARG A 18 -33.90 -10.80 0.42
C ARG A 18 -33.04 -12.01 0.77
N GLY A 19 -31.97 -11.79 1.54
CA GLY A 19 -31.06 -12.83 1.99
C GLY A 19 -31.62 -13.65 3.14
N GLY A 20 -30.97 -14.79 3.37
CA GLY A 20 -31.21 -15.65 4.52
C GLY A 20 -29.88 -16.02 5.16
N PRO A 21 -29.88 -16.84 6.23
CA PRO A 21 -28.63 -17.22 6.91
C PRO A 21 -27.58 -17.86 6.00
N SER A 22 -27.99 -18.48 4.88
CA SER A 22 -27.08 -19.10 3.90
C SER A 22 -26.44 -18.11 2.91
N SER A 23 -26.87 -16.84 2.87
CA SER A 23 -26.29 -15.80 2.00
C SER A 23 -25.32 -14.87 2.72
N VAL A 24 -25.09 -15.09 4.02
CA VAL A 24 -24.15 -14.33 4.83
C VAL A 24 -22.76 -14.94 4.72
N ILE A 25 -21.78 -14.11 4.37
CA ILE A 25 -20.38 -14.53 4.37
C ILE A 25 -19.85 -14.45 5.81
N HIS A 26 -19.31 -15.56 6.29
CA HIS A 26 -18.61 -15.61 7.57
C HIS A 26 -17.12 -15.83 7.33
N VAL A 27 -16.31 -14.98 7.93
CA VAL A 27 -14.87 -15.08 7.87
C VAL A 27 -14.35 -15.50 9.23
N LEU A 28 -13.44 -16.49 9.25
CA LEU A 28 -12.80 -16.92 10.48
C LEU A 28 -11.89 -15.80 10.99
N ALA A 29 -12.11 -15.35 12.22
CA ALA A 29 -11.36 -14.25 12.84
C ALA A 29 -9.83 -14.50 12.83
N ASP A 30 -9.43 -15.77 12.97
CA ASP A 30 -8.02 -16.18 12.93
C ASP A 30 -7.32 -15.78 11.62
N GLU A 31 -8.02 -15.77 10.48
CA GLU A 31 -7.42 -15.39 9.20
C GLU A 31 -7.13 -13.89 9.11
N ALA A 32 -8.01 -13.05 9.67
CA ALA A 32 -7.78 -11.61 9.78
C ALA A 32 -6.62 -11.32 10.76
N GLN A 33 -6.56 -12.03 11.90
CA GLN A 33 -5.50 -11.88 12.88
C GLN A 33 -4.12 -12.30 12.34
N LYS A 34 -4.04 -13.37 11.56
CA LYS A 34 -2.80 -13.75 10.84
C LYS A 34 -2.33 -12.62 9.93
N CYS A 35 -3.24 -12.00 9.17
CA CYS A 35 -2.89 -10.88 8.31
C CYS A 35 -2.41 -9.66 9.11
N GLN A 36 -3.05 -9.38 10.26
CA GLN A 36 -2.63 -8.30 11.15
C GLN A 36 -1.20 -8.52 11.68
N ALA A 37 -0.88 -9.72 12.14
CA ALA A 37 0.46 -10.05 12.65
C ALA A 37 1.54 -9.88 11.56
N VAL A 38 1.23 -10.23 10.31
CA VAL A 38 2.13 -9.98 9.17
C VAL A 38 2.32 -8.48 8.94
N LEU A 39 1.25 -7.68 8.94
CA LEU A 39 1.37 -6.23 8.75
C LEU A 39 2.19 -5.56 9.86
N GLN A 40 1.99 -5.96 11.12
CA GLN A 40 2.72 -5.44 12.27
C GLN A 40 4.22 -5.79 12.24
N SER A 41 4.57 -6.99 11.74
CA SER A 41 5.96 -7.44 11.67
C SER A 41 6.72 -6.91 10.46
N MET A 42 6.02 -6.66 9.34
CA MET A 42 6.65 -6.25 8.09
C MET A 42 6.77 -4.73 7.97
N LEU A 43 5.73 -3.97 8.29
CA LEU A 43 5.74 -2.52 8.03
C LEU A 43 6.86 -1.79 8.81
N PRO A 44 7.53 -0.81 8.18
CA PRO A 44 7.22 -0.18 6.90
C PRO A 44 7.74 -0.92 5.66
N ARG A 45 8.33 -2.10 5.82
CA ARG A 45 8.86 -2.90 4.72
C ARG A 45 7.74 -3.61 3.97
N GLU A 46 7.81 -3.59 2.64
CA GLU A 46 6.82 -4.26 1.79
C GLU A 46 7.07 -5.77 1.73
N SER A 47 8.31 -6.19 1.45
CA SER A 47 8.65 -7.60 1.33
C SER A 47 10.12 -7.88 1.68
N ASN A 48 10.49 -9.16 1.71
CA ASN A 48 11.88 -9.54 1.95
C ASN A 48 12.86 -9.03 0.87
N SER A 49 12.39 -8.82 -0.35
CA SER A 49 13.23 -8.30 -1.44
C SER A 49 13.07 -6.80 -1.68
N LYS A 50 11.98 -6.18 -1.20
CA LYS A 50 11.73 -4.74 -1.35
C LYS A 50 11.63 -4.05 0.00
N GLU A 51 12.58 -3.16 0.23
CA GLU A 51 12.69 -2.44 1.50
C GLU A 51 11.47 -1.54 1.77
N LEU A 52 10.89 -0.93 0.73
CA LEU A 52 9.82 0.06 0.87
C LEU A 52 9.06 0.21 -0.45
N ASP A 53 7.75 0.46 -0.39
CA ASP A 53 6.90 0.73 -1.56
C ASP A 53 5.86 1.80 -1.21
N SER A 54 5.65 2.78 -2.09
CA SER A 54 4.63 3.84 -1.91
C SER A 54 3.21 3.29 -1.97
N GLY A 55 2.99 2.11 -2.54
CA GLY A 55 1.72 1.39 -2.51
C GLY A 55 1.27 1.04 -1.09
N LEU A 56 2.16 1.04 -0.10
CA LEU A 56 1.80 0.86 1.31
C LEU A 56 0.90 1.98 1.85
N LEU A 57 0.88 3.16 1.21
CA LEU A 57 -0.10 4.22 1.52
C LEU A 57 -1.54 3.71 1.41
N SER A 58 -1.82 2.85 0.43
CA SER A 58 -3.15 2.28 0.22
C SER A 58 -3.51 1.20 1.27
N ILE A 59 -2.53 0.77 2.07
CA ILE A 59 -2.67 -0.24 3.12
C ILE A 59 -2.93 0.43 4.46
N ILE A 60 -2.13 1.45 4.80
CA ILE A 60 -2.23 2.19 6.06
C ILE A 60 -3.40 3.20 6.07
N SER A 61 -3.92 3.53 4.88
CA SER A 61 -4.99 4.52 4.68
C SER A 61 -5.96 4.05 3.59
N TYR A 62 -6.62 4.99 2.91
CA TYR A 62 -7.56 4.69 1.84
C TYR A 62 -6.88 3.93 0.69
N PRO A 63 -7.48 2.82 0.21
CA PRO A 63 -8.82 2.33 0.54
C PRO A 63 -8.86 1.28 1.65
N ALA A 64 -7.73 0.70 2.07
CA ALA A 64 -7.78 -0.51 2.88
C ALA A 64 -7.98 -0.25 4.37
N PHE A 65 -7.37 0.79 4.95
CA PHE A 65 -7.35 1.02 6.40
C PHE A 65 -7.01 -0.26 7.20
N ALA A 66 -6.04 -1.03 6.70
CA ALA A 66 -5.76 -2.38 7.19
C ALA A 66 -4.86 -2.40 8.43
N VAL A 67 -4.39 -1.24 8.91
CA VAL A 67 -3.46 -1.13 10.04
C VAL A 67 -4.11 -0.28 11.11
N ASP A 68 -4.08 -0.75 12.35
CA ASP A 68 -4.79 -0.12 13.45
C ASP A 68 -3.85 0.67 14.39
N ASP A 69 -2.54 0.38 14.34
CA ASP A 69 -1.53 1.03 15.19
C ASP A 69 -1.13 2.41 14.62
N PRO A 70 -1.48 3.53 15.31
CA PRO A 70 -1.17 4.88 14.82
C PRO A 70 0.34 5.16 14.70
N GLN A 71 1.17 4.55 15.56
CA GLN A 71 2.61 4.74 15.51
C GLN A 71 3.19 4.07 14.26
N LEU A 72 2.72 2.87 13.95
CA LEU A 72 3.14 2.13 12.75
C LEU A 72 2.69 2.83 11.47
N ILE A 73 1.46 3.34 11.44
CA ILE A 73 0.93 4.15 10.32
C ILE A 73 1.82 5.38 10.09
N THR A 74 2.08 6.15 11.14
CA THR A 74 2.89 7.37 11.07
C THR A 74 4.31 7.07 10.60
N LYS A 75 4.96 6.08 11.22
CA LYS A 75 6.30 5.62 10.84
C LYS A 75 6.35 5.19 9.37
N THR A 76 5.34 4.47 8.90
CA THR A 76 5.28 4.00 7.50
C THR A 76 5.14 5.16 6.54
N ARG A 77 4.20 6.07 6.78
CA ARG A 77 4.02 7.28 5.98
C ARG A 77 5.28 8.13 5.92
N GLU A 78 5.88 8.44 7.07
CA GLU A 78 7.10 9.25 7.14
C GLU A 78 8.26 8.57 6.41
N THR A 79 8.38 7.24 6.51
CA THR A 79 9.41 6.50 5.78
C THR A 79 9.22 6.61 4.27
N ILE A 80 7.98 6.52 3.77
CA ILE A 80 7.62 6.70 2.35
C ILE A 80 7.93 8.13 1.91
N VAL A 81 7.45 9.12 2.65
CA VAL A 81 7.69 10.55 2.36
C VAL A 81 9.19 10.84 2.32
N ASN A 82 9.95 10.40 3.33
CA ASN A 82 11.37 10.71 3.41
C ASN A 82 12.23 10.04 2.32
N LYS A 83 11.86 8.84 1.85
CA LYS A 83 12.69 8.06 0.91
C LYS A 83 12.20 8.10 -0.53
N LEU A 84 10.89 8.19 -0.75
CA LEU A 84 10.27 8.00 -2.07
C LEU A 84 9.62 9.28 -2.61
N GLN A 85 9.31 10.27 -1.77
CA GLN A 85 8.75 11.53 -2.27
C GLN A 85 9.76 12.29 -3.12
N GLY A 86 9.31 12.73 -4.28
CA GLY A 86 9.99 13.63 -5.16
C GLY A 86 9.19 14.91 -5.39
N LYS A 87 9.47 15.59 -6.50
CA LYS A 87 8.87 16.90 -6.80
C LYS A 87 7.46 16.78 -7.39
N TYR A 88 7.21 15.73 -8.16
CA TYR A 88 6.00 15.52 -8.95
C TYR A 88 5.18 14.31 -8.49
N GLY A 89 5.65 13.57 -7.50
CA GLY A 89 4.97 12.40 -6.95
C GLY A 89 5.91 11.61 -6.04
N CYS A 90 5.54 10.37 -5.75
CA CYS A 90 6.45 9.43 -5.11
C CYS A 90 6.98 8.41 -6.13
N LYS A 91 8.21 7.97 -5.96
CA LYS A 91 8.72 6.76 -6.60
C LYS A 91 7.91 5.55 -6.10
N ARG A 92 7.70 4.54 -6.94
CA ARG A 92 6.99 3.31 -6.48
C ARG A 92 7.81 2.61 -5.41
N PHE A 93 9.07 2.32 -5.71
CA PHE A 93 10.08 1.82 -4.79
C PHE A 93 11.47 2.25 -5.31
N LEU A 94 12.52 2.10 -4.49
CA LEU A 94 13.88 2.45 -4.90
C LEU A 94 14.37 1.50 -6.01
N ARG A 95 15.16 2.03 -6.96
CA ARG A 95 15.72 1.26 -8.09
C ARG A 95 14.66 0.66 -9.02
N ASP A 96 13.53 1.33 -9.11
CA ASP A 96 12.47 0.98 -10.03
C ASP A 96 12.79 1.47 -11.45
N GLY A 97 12.93 0.52 -12.38
CA GLY A 97 13.25 0.80 -13.78
C GLY A 97 12.06 1.17 -14.65
N HIS A 98 10.84 1.10 -14.13
CA HIS A 98 9.67 1.19 -14.98
C HIS A 98 9.46 2.55 -15.60
N LYS A 99 9.33 2.56 -16.94
CA LYS A 99 9.24 3.75 -17.79
C LYS A 99 10.43 4.70 -17.66
N THR A 100 11.55 4.23 -17.14
CA THR A 100 12.79 5.02 -17.14
C THR A 100 13.46 4.99 -18.52
N PRO A 101 14.30 5.98 -18.88
CA PRO A 101 14.99 6.00 -20.17
C PRO A 101 15.92 4.82 -20.43
N ARG A 102 16.30 4.07 -19.38
CA ARG A 102 17.17 2.88 -19.46
C ARG A 102 16.38 1.58 -19.47
N GLU A 103 15.05 1.63 -19.38
CA GLU A 103 14.20 0.44 -19.46
C GLU A 103 14.25 -0.18 -20.87
N ASP A 104 14.41 -1.49 -20.94
CA ASP A 104 14.15 -2.26 -22.15
C ASP A 104 12.65 -2.61 -22.21
N PRO A 105 11.86 -1.99 -23.11
CA PRO A 105 10.41 -2.13 -23.11
C PRO A 105 9.92 -3.50 -23.59
N ASN A 106 10.81 -4.32 -24.17
CA ASN A 106 10.44 -5.63 -24.72
C ASN A 106 10.56 -6.75 -23.68
N ARG A 107 11.06 -6.46 -22.48
CA ARG A 107 11.38 -7.46 -21.47
C ARG A 107 10.50 -7.32 -20.24
N LEU A 108 9.99 -8.44 -19.76
CA LEU A 108 9.05 -8.47 -18.63
C LEU A 108 9.72 -8.28 -17.26
N TYR A 109 10.97 -8.73 -17.11
CA TYR A 109 11.70 -8.71 -15.84
C TYR A 109 13.06 -8.05 -15.98
N TYR A 110 13.45 -7.29 -14.95
CA TYR A 110 14.79 -6.72 -14.86
C TYR A 110 15.78 -7.76 -14.36
N GLU A 111 16.97 -7.70 -14.93
CA GLU A 111 18.11 -8.45 -14.44
C GLU A 111 18.66 -7.81 -13.17
N PRO A 112 19.19 -8.59 -12.21
CA PRO A 112 19.65 -8.05 -10.93
C PRO A 112 20.69 -6.92 -11.05
N TRP A 113 21.50 -6.94 -12.10
CA TRP A 113 22.50 -5.89 -12.36
C TRP A 113 21.88 -4.58 -12.87
N GLU A 114 20.73 -4.64 -13.56
CA GLU A 114 20.06 -3.46 -14.12
C GLU A 114 19.46 -2.58 -13.01
N LEU A 115 19.06 -3.17 -11.88
CA LEU A 115 18.49 -2.42 -10.75
C LEU A 115 19.39 -1.27 -10.28
N ARG A 116 20.71 -1.48 -10.29
CA ARG A 116 21.67 -0.40 -9.92
C ARG A 116 21.68 0.75 -10.93
N MET A 117 21.33 0.48 -12.19
CA MET A 117 21.30 1.50 -13.25
C MET A 117 20.09 2.42 -13.16
N PHE A 118 19.04 2.01 -12.44
CA PHE A 118 17.81 2.77 -12.21
C PHE A 118 17.86 3.70 -10.99
N GLU A 119 18.90 3.55 -10.16
CA GLU A 119 19.09 4.41 -8.99
C GLU A 119 19.19 5.88 -9.41
N ASN A 120 18.38 6.74 -8.78
CA ASN A 120 18.26 8.18 -9.03
C ASN A 120 17.62 8.59 -10.37
N ILE A 121 17.13 7.66 -11.18
CA ILE A 121 16.38 7.95 -12.41
C ILE A 121 14.95 7.39 -12.39
N GLU A 122 14.50 6.93 -11.22
CA GLU A 122 13.17 6.33 -11.07
C GLU A 122 12.08 7.34 -11.39
N CYS A 123 11.01 6.89 -12.04
CA CYS A 123 9.85 7.72 -12.31
C CYS A 123 9.10 8.06 -11.02
N GLU A 124 8.64 9.31 -10.94
CA GLU A 124 7.73 9.79 -9.89
C GLU A 124 6.29 9.68 -10.37
N TRP A 125 5.41 9.19 -9.48
CA TRP A 125 4.00 8.94 -9.79
C TRP A 125 3.12 9.87 -8.96
N PRO A 126 2.41 10.83 -9.61
CA PRO A 126 1.50 11.75 -8.92
C PRO A 126 0.37 11.05 -8.16
N LEU A 127 0.03 9.82 -8.55
CA LEU A 127 -0.99 9.00 -7.87
C LEU A 127 -0.74 8.89 -6.36
N PHE A 128 0.51 8.81 -5.92
CA PHE A 128 0.82 8.71 -4.50
C PHE A 128 0.59 10.00 -3.73
N PHE A 129 0.62 11.16 -4.40
CA PHE A 129 0.15 12.41 -3.79
C PHE A 129 -1.36 12.37 -3.56
N CYS A 130 -2.14 11.80 -4.48
CA CYS A 130 -3.56 11.62 -4.25
C CYS A 130 -3.83 10.74 -3.01
N TYR A 131 -3.05 9.68 -2.80
CA TYR A 131 -3.17 8.88 -1.58
C TYR A 131 -2.78 9.67 -0.32
N LEU A 132 -1.71 10.47 -0.35
CA LEU A 132 -1.33 11.32 0.78
C LEU A 132 -2.40 12.38 1.10
N ILE A 133 -2.94 13.03 0.08
CA ILE A 133 -4.01 14.03 0.25
C ILE A 133 -5.24 13.38 0.89
N LEU A 134 -5.67 12.21 0.39
CA LEU A 134 -6.78 11.47 0.99
C LEU A 134 -6.48 11.10 2.44
N ASP A 135 -5.27 10.62 2.70
CA ASP A 135 -4.83 10.26 4.04
C ASP A 135 -4.87 11.45 5.02
N TYR A 136 -4.42 12.63 4.60
CA TYR A 136 -4.55 13.87 5.40
C TYR A 136 -6.00 14.33 5.55
N CYS A 137 -6.83 14.16 4.52
CA CYS A 137 -8.27 14.41 4.60
C CYS A 137 -8.93 13.55 5.69
N PHE A 138 -8.63 12.24 5.73
CA PHE A 138 -9.16 11.32 6.76
C PHE A 138 -8.65 11.63 8.17
N GLN A 139 -7.46 12.24 8.30
CA GLN A 139 -6.93 12.72 9.58
C GLN A 139 -7.50 14.09 10.01
N GLY A 140 -8.23 14.79 9.13
CA GLY A 140 -8.69 16.16 9.38
C GLY A 140 -7.57 17.21 9.33
N ASP A 141 -6.42 16.88 8.75
CA ASP A 141 -5.29 17.80 8.60
C ASP A 141 -5.48 18.68 7.37
N LYS A 142 -5.94 19.92 7.57
CA LYS A 142 -6.21 20.87 6.47
C LYS A 142 -4.97 21.56 5.92
N ASN A 143 -3.82 21.44 6.57
CA ASN A 143 -2.60 22.17 6.17
C ASN A 143 -1.79 21.40 5.12
N ASN A 144 -1.95 20.08 5.08
CA ASN A 144 -1.26 19.16 4.17
C ASN A 144 -2.17 18.63 3.04
N VAL A 145 -3.38 19.18 2.91
CA VAL A 145 -4.34 18.91 1.81
C VAL A 145 -4.14 19.88 0.67
#